data_AF-A0A8H6CTF6-F1
#
_entry.id   AF-A0A8H6CTF6-F1
#
_cell.length_a   1.000
_cell.length_b   1.000
_cell.length_c   1.000
_cell.angle_alpha   90.00
_cell.angle_beta   90.00
_cell.angle_gamma   90.00
#
_symmetry.space_group_name_H-M   'P 1'
#
loop_
_entity.id
_entity.type
_entity.pdbx_description
1 polymer ?
#
loop_
_entity_poly.entity_id
_entity_poly.type
_entity_poly.pdbx_seq_one_letter_code
_entity_poly.pdbx_strand_id
1 'polypeptide(L)' 'MAFDPTLPIYKHDIPKKLVKDNTKLDEALIDIFGAWDFKFINRYDATKDMITIETNDDKSMDLKKKLQEKGALEQD' A
#
# COMPACT_ATOMS: atom_id res chain seq x y z
N MET A 1 13.81 6.14 3.64
CA MET A 1 13.91 7.60 3.88
C MET A 1 12.69 7.93 4.74
N ALA A 2 12.16 9.14 4.75
CA ALA A 2 10.76 9.34 5.14
C ALA A 2 10.02 9.87 3.91
N PHE A 3 8.71 9.63 3.82
CA PHE A 3 7.86 10.13 2.74
C PHE A 3 8.05 11.65 2.61
N ASP A 4 8.46 12.09 1.43
CA ASP A 4 8.71 13.48 1.08
C ASP A 4 7.81 13.89 -0.10
N PRO A 5 6.85 14.81 0.11
CA PRO A 5 5.95 15.25 -0.94
C PRO A 5 6.64 16.08 -2.05
N THR A 6 7.90 16.47 -1.85
CA THR A 6 8.72 17.19 -2.85
C THR A 6 9.45 16.25 -3.81
N LEU A 7 9.53 14.96 -3.48
CA LEU A 7 10.04 13.90 -4.37
C LEU A 7 8.91 13.35 -5.25
N PRO A 8 9.24 12.66 -6.36
CA PRO A 8 8.25 11.96 -7.16
C PRO A 8 7.38 11.03 -6.30
N ILE A 9 6.05 11.11 -6.49
CA ILE A 9 5.07 10.31 -5.75
C ILE A 9 4.51 9.25 -6.68
N TYR A 10 4.70 8.00 -6.32
CA TYR A 10 4.10 6.83 -6.95
C TYR A 10 2.84 6.44 -6.19
N LYS A 11 1.81 6.03 -6.94
CA LYS A 11 0.50 5.67 -6.39
C LYS A 11 0.19 4.21 -6.69
N HIS A 12 -0.32 3.52 -5.67
CA HIS A 12 -0.80 2.16 -5.79
C HIS A 12 -2.23 2.07 -5.25
N ASP A 13 -3.14 1.58 -6.10
CA ASP A 13 -4.53 1.37 -5.73
C ASP A 13 -4.79 -0.12 -5.45
N ILE A 14 -5.24 -0.41 -4.23
CA ILE A 14 -5.55 -1.75 -3.75
C ILE A 14 -7.06 -1.85 -3.48
N PRO A 15 -7.79 -2.80 -4.08
CA PRO A 15 -9.20 -2.99 -3.75
C PRO A 15 -9.39 -3.37 -2.28
N LYS A 16 -10.25 -2.63 -1.56
CA LYS A 16 -10.55 -2.89 -0.13
C LYS A 16 -11.07 -4.29 0.11
N LYS A 17 -11.88 -4.81 -0.83
CA LYS A 17 -12.42 -6.17 -0.79
C LYS A 17 -11.34 -7.26 -0.71
N LEU A 18 -10.12 -6.98 -1.18
CA LEU A 18 -9.02 -7.95 -1.15
C LEU A 18 -8.20 -7.87 0.14
N VAL A 19 -8.39 -6.84 0.96
CA VAL A 19 -7.63 -6.67 2.21
C VAL A 19 -8.22 -7.59 3.27
N LYS A 20 -7.50 -8.68 3.57
CA LYS A 20 -7.92 -9.64 4.61
C LYS A 20 -7.86 -9.03 6.00
N ASP A 21 -6.77 -8.33 6.25
CA ASP A 21 -6.45 -7.79 7.56
C ASP A 21 -5.61 -6.51 7.40
N ASN A 22 -6.06 -5.47 8.09
CA ASN A 22 -5.45 -4.15 8.06
C ASN A 22 -4.05 -4.14 8.69
N THR A 23 -3.82 -4.94 9.74
CA THR A 23 -2.53 -5.08 10.41
C THR A 23 -1.53 -5.79 9.50
N LYS A 24 -1.94 -6.88 8.84
CA LYS A 24 -1.08 -7.59 7.88
C LYS A 24 -0.72 -6.72 6.67
N LEU A 25 -1.66 -5.89 6.22
CA LEU A 25 -1.38 -4.90 5.19
C LEU A 25 -0.31 -3.92 5.64
N ASP A 26 -0.40 -3.39 6.86
CA ASP A 26 0.59 -2.46 7.41
C ASP A 26 1.96 -3.13 7.53
N GLU A 27 2.05 -4.34 8.11
CA GLU A 27 3.29 -5.10 8.22
C GLU A 27 3.94 -5.36 6.84
N ALA A 28 3.14 -5.76 5.86
CA ALA A 28 3.64 -6.04 4.52
C ALA A 28 4.13 -4.77 3.81
N LEU A 29 3.46 -3.63 4.00
CA LEU A 29 3.90 -2.36 3.44
C LEU A 29 5.17 -1.85 4.12
N ILE A 30 5.29 -2.01 5.44
CA ILE A 30 6.51 -1.69 6.18
C ILE A 30 7.68 -2.56 5.69
N ASP A 31 7.47 -3.83 5.39
CA ASP A 31 8.53 -4.69 4.86
C ASP A 31 8.92 -4.33 3.40
N ILE A 32 7.96 -3.89 2.58
CA ILE A 32 8.19 -3.53 1.17
C ILE A 32 8.85 -2.15 1.04
N PHE A 33 8.34 -1.15 1.76
CA PHE A 33 8.73 0.25 1.62
C PHE A 33 9.61 0.75 2.76
N GLY A 34 9.52 0.14 3.95
CA GLY A 34 10.07 0.71 5.19
C GLY A 34 8.99 1.47 5.96
N ALA A 35 9.20 1.62 7.28
CA ALA A 35 8.18 2.09 8.22
C ALA A 35 7.69 3.54 8.03
N TRP A 36 8.27 4.31 7.10
CA TRP A 36 8.01 5.75 6.95
C TRP A 36 8.01 6.23 5.49
N ASP A 37 8.18 5.35 4.52
CA ASP A 37 8.33 5.72 3.10
C ASP A 37 7.01 5.72 2.32
N PHE A 38 5.89 5.43 3.00
CA PHE A 38 4.55 5.43 2.39
C PHE A 38 3.50 6.08 3.29
N LYS A 39 2.36 6.48 2.69
CA LYS A 39 1.17 6.94 3.41
C LYS A 39 -0.10 6.43 2.75
N PHE A 40 -1.16 6.31 3.55
CA PHE A 40 -2.50 6.02 3.07
C PHE A 40 -3.27 7.31 2.78
N ILE A 41 -3.95 7.38 1.63
CA ILE A 41 -4.76 8.55 1.27
C ILE A 41 -6.22 8.42 1.71
N ASN A 42 -6.83 7.25 1.47
CA ASN A 42 -8.28 7.05 1.59
C ASN A 42 -8.65 5.69 2.22
N ARG A 43 -7.75 5.12 3.03
CA ARG A 43 -7.94 3.81 3.68
C ARG A 43 -9.28 3.69 4.40
N TYR A 44 -9.67 4.72 5.15
CA TYR A 44 -10.90 4.75 5.94
C TYR A 44 -12.08 5.47 5.24
N ASP A 45 -11.93 5.87 3.98
CA ASP A 45 -13.00 6.51 3.23
C ASP A 45 -14.04 5.48 2.78
N ALA A 46 -15.20 5.42 3.45
CA ALA A 46 -16.26 4.46 3.15
C ALA A 46 -16.88 4.63 1.75
N THR A 47 -16.64 5.75 1.06
CA THR A 47 -17.14 6.01 -0.31
C THR A 47 -16.22 5.47 -1.40
N LYS A 48 -15.03 4.99 -1.03
CA LYS A 48 -14.01 4.50 -1.96
C LYS A 48 -13.85 2.99 -1.81
N ASP A 49 -13.96 2.27 -2.93
CA ASP A 49 -13.72 0.82 -2.99
C ASP A 49 -12.23 0.45 -3.03
N MET A 50 -11.36 1.44 -3.25
CA MET A 50 -9.90 1.28 -3.34
C MET A 50 -9.19 2.01 -2.20
N ILE A 51 -8.09 1.44 -1.73
CA ILE A 51 -7.09 2.07 -0.86
C ILE A 51 -5.95 2.55 -1.76
N THR A 52 -5.71 3.86 -1.76
CA THR A 52 -4.59 4.48 -2.44
C THR A 52 -3.44 4.66 -1.45
N ILE A 53 -2.29 4.11 -1.83
CA ILE A 53 -1.02 4.20 -1.12
C ILE A 53 -0.09 5.07 -1.95
N GLU A 54 0.45 6.13 -1.33
CA GLU A 54 1.47 6.98 -1.94
C GLU A 54 2.83 6.66 -1.35
N THR A 55 3.84 6.53 -2.20
CA THR A 55 5.23 6.24 -1.83
C THR A 55 6.19 7.05 -2.70
N ASN A 56 7.39 7.33 -2.20
CA ASN A 56 8.46 7.90 -3.02
C ASN A 56 9.41 6.85 -3.60
N ASP A 57 9.12 5.55 -3.38
CA ASP A 57 9.92 4.43 -3.89
C ASP A 57 9.34 3.86 -5.20
N ASP A 58 10.14 3.87 -6.27
CA ASP A 58 9.83 3.34 -7.60
C ASP A 58 9.87 1.79 -7.66
N LYS A 59 10.39 1.10 -6.63
CA LYS A 59 10.61 -0.37 -6.61
C LYS A 59 9.33 -1.24 -6.59
N SER A 60 8.18 -0.65 -6.87
CA SER A 60 6.87 -1.19 -6.53
C SER A 60 5.94 -1.37 -7.73
N MET A 61 6.50 -1.64 -8.92
CA MET A 61 5.67 -1.93 -10.10
C MET A 61 4.63 -3.06 -9.88
N ASP A 62 4.84 -3.97 -8.92
CA ASP A 62 3.91 -5.05 -8.57
C ASP A 62 3.53 -5.10 -7.07
N LEU A 63 3.16 -3.96 -6.46
CA LEU A 63 2.73 -3.92 -5.04
C LEU A 63 1.66 -4.97 -4.73
N LYS A 64 0.62 -5.07 -5.58
CA LYS A 64 -0.48 -6.01 -5.40
C LYS A 64 0.03 -7.45 -5.26
N LYS A 65 0.94 -7.88 -6.15
CA LYS A 65 1.50 -9.23 -6.14
C LYS A 65 2.33 -9.48 -4.87
N LYS A 66 3.19 -8.54 -4.49
CA LYS A 66 4.00 -8.66 -3.26
C LYS A 66 3.12 -8.77 -2.01
N LEU A 67 2.04 -7.99 -1.94
CA LEU A 67 1.09 -8.06 -0.83
C LEU A 67 0.31 -9.40 -0.82
N GLN A 68 -0.01 -9.97 -1.98
CA GLN A 68 -0.61 -11.31 -2.09
C GLN A 68 0.37 -12.40 -1.62
N GLU A 69 1.64 -12.35 -2.05
CA GLU A 69 2.68 -13.29 -1.61
C GLU A 69 2.93 -13.23 -0.10
N LYS A 70 2.81 -12.04 0.49
CA LYS A 70 2.89 -11.83 1.95
C LYS A 70 1.60 -12.17 2.71
N GLY A 71 0.53 -12.57 2.01
CA GLY A 71 -0.75 -12.92 2.62
C GLY A 71 -1.53 -11.74 3.19
N ALA A 72 -1.16 -10.51 2.83
CA ALA A 72 -1.90 -9.29 3.18
C ALA A 72 -3.18 -9.14 2.33
N LEU A 73 -3.18 -9.68 1.11
CA LEU A 73 -4.33 -9.67 0.20
C LEU A 73 -4.87 -11.06 -0.12
N GLU A 74 -6.14 -11.13 -0.50
CA GLU A 74 -6.73 -12.30 -1.14
C GLU A 74 -6.12 -12.53 -2.53
N GLN A 75 -6.03 -13.81 -2.90
CA GLN A 75 -5.76 -14.19 -4.28
C GLN A 75 -7.08 -14.03 -5.03
N ASP A 76 -7.10 -13.12 -6.00
CA ASP A 76 -8.24 -12.81 -6.88
C ASP A 76 -8.31 -13.84 -8.01
#